data_AF-A0A8J6Y4Y2-F1
#
_entry.id   AF-A0A8J6Y4Y2-F1
#
_cell.length_a   1.000
_cell.length_b   1.000
_cell.length_c   1.000
_cell.angle_alpha   90.00
_cell.angle_beta   90.00
_cell.angle_gamma   90.00
#
_symmetry.space_group_name_H-M   'P 1'
#
loop_
_entity.id
_entity.type
_entity.pdbx_description
1 polymer ?
#
loop_
_entity_poly.entity_id
_entity_poly.type
_entity_poly.pdbx_seq_one_letter_code
_entity_poly.pdbx_strand_id
1 'polypeptide(L)'
;MKKFLATLIFCVALMNSATASDELDATELRLVCAICSMGAYSADESYLMRSMLNERGWMIEKISQKTNQADARAYLVSKGNVKILAVAGTENLKDVEVDFRVGRVHLYDNAAPLDEDEKNVGDKLFVHRGFRDYADVVLSDGLAERLKTSLGKNPQETLYLTGHSLGGSVATIMAIRLTDSGVNKSRLKTITFGAPVVGSHALANVYNDKLDLTRVVMSGDVIKKSLRALGYVHFGKALAYQQNITSNHMAHKMAVYLDCAIRDYVNAGGSFRHDAQDKIDTPLYVAPILLVKGSFHASDEGLILNTLDDSLRNNFSKLTFAAEQSIVIKEKNILDEDFDEFVDAAKGSGCKYVLIRVLRAKKNRDAPLGDRLITLEEFILDSSGVPLFMQTSGESTENLTIFEAALAAQENLTPALKNFFD
;
A
#
# COMPACT_ATOMS: atom_id res chain seq x y z
N MET A 1 -67.43 11.10 18.04
CA MET A 1 -66.03 11.59 18.07
C MET A 1 -65.37 11.15 19.38
N LYS A 2 -64.60 10.06 19.34
CA LYS A 2 -63.50 9.75 20.27
C LYS A 2 -62.77 8.54 19.68
N LYS A 3 -61.47 8.74 19.42
CA LYS A 3 -60.53 7.83 18.78
C LYS A 3 -60.25 6.65 19.72
N PHE A 4 -60.31 5.43 19.21
CA PHE A 4 -59.75 4.25 19.88
C PHE A 4 -58.27 4.14 19.48
N LEU A 5 -57.42 4.20 20.50
CA LEU A 5 -55.97 4.05 20.46
C LEU A 5 -55.67 2.54 20.42
N ALA A 6 -55.21 2.03 19.28
CA ALA A 6 -54.66 0.69 19.16
C ALA A 6 -53.13 0.79 19.16
N THR A 7 -52.54 0.34 20.25
CA THR A 7 -51.10 0.21 20.49
C THR A 7 -50.50 -0.78 19.49
N LEU A 8 -49.76 -0.27 18.50
CA LEU A 8 -48.95 -1.08 17.61
C LEU A 8 -47.60 -1.32 18.28
N ILE A 9 -47.40 -2.53 18.81
CA ILE A 9 -46.11 -3.01 19.31
C ILE A 9 -45.22 -3.22 18.08
N PHE A 10 -44.39 -2.23 17.77
CA PHE A 10 -43.34 -2.37 16.77
C PHE A 10 -42.16 -3.10 17.43
N CYS A 11 -42.09 -4.41 17.20
CA CYS A 11 -40.87 -5.19 17.45
C CYS A 11 -39.77 -4.64 16.53
N VAL A 12 -38.99 -3.68 17.03
CA VAL A 12 -37.67 -3.38 16.47
C VAL A 12 -36.83 -4.61 16.75
N ALA A 13 -36.71 -5.48 15.73
CA ALA A 13 -35.64 -6.44 15.69
C ALA A 13 -34.33 -5.65 15.79
N LEU A 14 -33.66 -5.78 16.94
CA LEU A 14 -32.29 -5.37 17.13
C LEU A 14 -31.43 -6.15 16.14
N MET A 15 -31.24 -5.60 14.95
CA MET A 15 -30.09 -5.94 14.12
C MET A 15 -28.88 -5.45 14.90
N ASN A 16 -28.26 -6.36 15.63
CA ASN A 16 -26.87 -6.21 16.02
C ASN A 16 -26.04 -6.16 14.73
N SER A 17 -25.95 -5.00 14.10
CA SER A 17 -24.77 -4.68 13.30
C SER A 17 -23.63 -4.64 14.30
N ALA A 18 -22.83 -5.70 14.31
CA ALA A 18 -21.58 -5.74 15.04
C ALA A 18 -20.84 -4.44 14.74
N THR A 19 -20.65 -3.60 15.77
CA THR A 19 -19.66 -2.54 15.74
C THR A 19 -18.30 -3.22 15.70
N ALA A 20 -17.88 -3.69 14.51
CA ALA A 20 -16.48 -3.91 14.24
C ALA A 20 -15.80 -2.59 14.56
N SER A 21 -14.85 -2.59 15.48
CA SER A 21 -14.06 -1.40 15.76
C SER A 21 -13.47 -0.92 14.44
N ASP A 22 -13.75 0.32 14.03
CA ASP A 22 -13.12 0.99 12.87
C ASP A 22 -11.58 1.16 13.04
N GLU A 23 -11.00 0.53 14.06
CA GLU A 23 -9.58 0.55 14.34
C GLU A 23 -8.91 -0.59 13.56
N LEU A 24 -8.22 -0.21 12.48
CA LEU A 24 -7.37 -1.12 11.70
C LEU A 24 -6.36 -1.78 12.64
N ASP A 25 -6.14 -3.08 12.47
CA ASP A 25 -5.05 -3.74 13.19
C ASP A 25 -3.69 -3.18 12.76
N ALA A 26 -2.66 -3.43 13.58
CA ALA A 26 -1.35 -2.84 13.35
C ALA A 26 -0.67 -3.29 12.04
N THR A 27 -0.98 -4.47 11.52
CA THR A 27 -0.45 -5.02 10.26
C THR A 27 -1.19 -4.44 9.06
N GLU A 28 -2.53 -4.34 9.14
CA GLU A 28 -3.35 -3.70 8.11
C GLU A 28 -2.98 -2.22 7.97
N LEU A 29 -2.82 -1.52 9.09
CA LEU A 29 -2.37 -0.14 9.07
C LEU A 29 -0.99 0.02 8.41
N ARG A 30 -0.03 -0.87 8.71
CA ARG A 30 1.29 -0.85 8.06
C ARG A 30 1.17 -1.10 6.55
N LEU A 31 0.30 -2.02 6.13
CA LEU A 31 0.01 -2.27 4.72
C LEU A 31 -0.54 -1.02 4.04
N VAL A 32 -1.57 -0.37 4.61
CA VAL A 32 -2.15 0.83 4.00
C VAL A 32 -1.13 1.98 3.97
N CYS A 33 -0.36 2.19 5.03
CA CYS A 33 0.73 3.18 5.02
C CYS A 33 1.80 2.85 3.97
N ALA A 34 2.12 1.58 3.72
CA ALA A 34 3.05 1.18 2.67
C ALA A 34 2.47 1.45 1.27
N ILE A 35 1.20 1.10 1.02
CA ILE A 35 0.50 1.40 -0.23
C ILE A 35 0.48 2.91 -0.49
N CYS A 36 0.15 3.73 0.52
CA CYS A 36 0.14 5.18 0.37
C CYS A 36 1.54 5.77 0.15
N SER A 37 2.57 5.21 0.81
CA SER A 37 3.95 5.66 0.61
C SER A 37 4.45 5.32 -0.78
N MET A 38 4.09 4.14 -1.31
CA MET A 38 4.34 3.74 -2.69
C MET A 38 3.63 4.67 -3.68
N GLY A 39 2.33 4.88 -3.52
CA GLY A 39 1.54 5.73 -4.42
C GLY A 39 1.99 7.19 -4.43
N ALA A 40 2.70 7.65 -3.40
CA ALA A 40 3.24 9.00 -3.37
C ALA A 40 4.46 9.20 -4.29
N TYR A 41 5.17 8.14 -4.70
CA TYR A 41 6.44 8.23 -5.45
C TYR A 41 6.27 8.66 -6.91
N SER A 42 5.45 7.97 -7.71
CA SER A 42 5.26 8.25 -9.13
C SER A 42 3.80 8.20 -9.58
N ALA A 43 3.55 8.57 -10.84
CA ALA A 43 2.21 8.53 -11.44
C ALA A 43 1.68 7.10 -11.58
N ASP A 44 2.54 6.16 -11.98
CA ASP A 44 2.15 4.75 -12.18
C ASP A 44 1.86 4.08 -10.83
N GLU A 45 2.69 4.33 -9.82
CA GLU A 45 2.44 3.83 -8.46
C GLU A 45 1.18 4.45 -7.84
N SER A 46 0.85 5.70 -8.22
CA SER A 46 -0.42 6.33 -7.83
C SER A 46 -1.64 5.57 -8.39
N TYR A 47 -1.52 4.90 -9.54
CA TYR A 47 -2.60 4.06 -10.09
C TYR A 47 -2.82 2.81 -9.24
N LEU A 48 -1.75 2.08 -8.92
CA LEU A 48 -1.84 0.89 -8.06
C LEU A 48 -2.43 1.22 -6.68
N MET A 49 -1.98 2.32 -6.07
CA MET A 49 -2.60 2.82 -4.82
C MET A 49 -4.11 3.05 -4.97
N ARG A 50 -4.54 3.68 -6.07
CA ARG A 50 -5.96 3.97 -6.31
C ARG A 50 -6.76 2.68 -6.49
N SER A 51 -6.29 1.73 -7.28
CA SER A 51 -6.96 0.43 -7.47
C SER A 51 -7.09 -0.29 -6.13
N MET A 52 -6.00 -0.42 -5.37
CA MET A 52 -6.00 -1.16 -4.11
C MET A 52 -6.88 -0.55 -3.01
N LEU A 53 -7.05 0.78 -3.01
CA LEU A 53 -7.70 1.49 -1.91
C LEU A 53 -9.13 1.95 -2.23
N ASN A 54 -9.43 2.40 -3.46
CA ASN A 54 -10.75 2.94 -3.80
C ASN A 54 -11.83 1.86 -3.68
N GLU A 55 -11.59 0.65 -4.20
CA GLU A 55 -12.57 -0.46 -4.13
C GLU A 55 -12.83 -0.89 -2.67
N ARG A 56 -11.90 -0.60 -1.77
CA ARG A 56 -12.01 -0.84 -0.33
C ARG A 56 -12.63 0.34 0.44
N GLY A 57 -13.18 1.33 -0.26
CA GLY A 57 -13.89 2.47 0.32
C GLY A 57 -12.97 3.55 0.93
N TRP A 58 -11.69 3.57 0.55
CA TRP A 58 -10.81 4.68 0.93
C TRP A 58 -10.96 5.85 -0.04
N MET A 59 -10.97 7.05 0.51
CA MET A 59 -10.98 8.30 -0.24
C MET A 59 -9.56 8.84 -0.36
N ILE A 60 -9.11 9.17 -1.57
CA ILE A 60 -7.76 9.68 -1.86
C ILE A 60 -7.83 11.11 -2.38
N GLU A 61 -7.32 12.06 -1.60
CA GLU A 61 -7.13 13.45 -1.99
C GLU A 61 -5.65 13.69 -2.33
N LYS A 62 -5.37 14.21 -3.52
CA LYS A 62 -4.01 14.63 -3.88
C LYS A 62 -3.72 15.99 -3.26
N ILE A 63 -2.63 16.09 -2.51
CA ILE A 63 -2.09 17.35 -1.98
C ILE A 63 -0.88 17.69 -2.84
N SER A 64 -0.99 18.75 -3.64
CA SER A 64 0.13 19.25 -4.44
C SER A 64 0.34 20.71 -4.11
N GLN A 65 1.45 21.01 -3.45
CA GLN A 65 1.85 22.38 -3.14
C GLN A 65 3.15 22.68 -3.90
N LYS A 66 3.06 23.64 -4.81
CA LYS A 66 4.21 24.13 -5.57
C LYS A 66 4.68 25.43 -4.95
N THR A 67 5.92 25.45 -4.50
CA THR A 67 6.62 26.69 -4.16
C THR A 67 7.79 26.89 -5.11
N ASN A 68 8.36 28.10 -5.14
CA ASN A 68 9.58 28.38 -5.91
C ASN A 68 10.80 27.56 -5.42
N GLN A 69 10.71 26.84 -4.30
CA GLN A 69 11.81 26.09 -3.69
C GLN A 69 11.61 24.56 -3.68
N ALA A 70 10.38 24.06 -3.77
CA ALA A 70 10.09 22.62 -3.78
C ALA A 70 8.71 22.32 -4.41
N ASP A 71 8.61 21.19 -5.13
CA ASP A 71 7.35 20.58 -5.58
C ASP A 71 6.97 19.47 -4.60
N ALA A 72 6.14 19.81 -3.62
CA ALA A 72 5.74 18.90 -2.58
C ALA A 72 4.59 18.01 -3.06
N ARG A 73 4.83 16.69 -3.09
CA ARG A 73 3.83 15.69 -3.44
C ARG A 73 3.39 14.94 -2.18
N ALA A 74 2.11 15.01 -1.86
CA ALA A 74 1.52 14.25 -0.78
C ALA A 74 0.10 13.79 -1.13
N TYR A 75 -0.40 12.82 -0.39
CA TYR A 75 -1.77 12.31 -0.50
C TYR A 75 -2.41 12.26 0.88
N LEU A 76 -3.63 12.76 1.00
CA LEU A 76 -4.46 12.56 2.17
C LEU A 76 -5.46 11.45 1.86
N VAL A 77 -5.31 10.31 2.53
CA VAL A 77 -6.10 9.11 2.34
C VAL A 77 -6.97 8.90 3.57
N SER A 78 -8.26 8.60 3.42
CA SER A 78 -9.18 8.52 4.56
C SER A 78 -10.26 7.45 4.42
N LYS A 79 -10.59 6.81 5.55
CA LYS A 79 -11.69 5.85 5.67
C LYS A 79 -12.19 5.86 7.12
N GLY A 80 -13.48 6.12 7.32
CA GLY A 80 -14.06 6.24 8.65
C GLY A 80 -13.30 7.25 9.52
N ASN A 81 -12.79 6.78 10.66
CA ASN A 81 -12.01 7.59 11.61
C ASN A 81 -10.50 7.60 11.35
N VAL A 82 -10.03 6.98 10.25
CA VAL A 82 -8.61 6.90 9.91
C VAL A 82 -8.28 7.90 8.80
N LYS A 83 -7.25 8.73 9.04
CA LYS A 83 -6.64 9.59 8.02
C LYS A 83 -5.16 9.33 7.92
N ILE A 84 -4.64 9.20 6.71
CA ILE A 84 -3.23 8.94 6.42
C ILE A 84 -2.74 10.06 5.49
N LEU A 85 -1.80 10.86 5.97
CA LEU A 85 -1.07 11.83 5.14
C LEU A 85 0.25 11.20 4.71
N ALA A 86 0.31 10.77 3.45
CA ALA A 86 1.48 10.15 2.85
C ALA A 86 2.29 11.18 2.06
N VAL A 87 3.58 11.28 2.35
CA VAL A 87 4.49 12.24 1.71
C VAL A 87 5.44 11.49 0.79
N ALA A 88 5.57 12.00 -0.44
CA ALA A 88 6.45 11.44 -1.45
C ALA A 88 7.91 11.57 -1.01
N GLY A 89 8.69 10.52 -1.27
CA GLY A 89 10.14 10.64 -1.31
C GLY A 89 10.63 11.25 -2.62
N THR A 90 11.95 11.40 -2.73
CA THR A 90 12.61 11.78 -3.99
C THR A 90 13.13 10.52 -4.68
N GLU A 91 12.95 10.43 -6.00
CA GLU A 91 13.37 9.28 -6.82
C GLU A 91 14.91 9.12 -6.90
N ASN A 92 15.65 10.23 -6.76
CA ASN A 92 17.11 10.22 -6.81
C ASN A 92 17.72 10.42 -5.42
N LEU A 93 17.95 9.34 -4.67
CA LEU A 93 18.60 9.41 -3.36
C LEU A 93 20.06 9.87 -3.40
N LYS A 94 20.72 9.70 -4.54
CA LYS A 94 22.06 10.27 -4.77
C LYS A 94 22.01 11.78 -4.88
N ASP A 95 20.98 12.31 -5.52
CA ASP A 95 20.70 13.75 -5.52
C ASP A 95 20.17 14.16 -4.13
N VAL A 96 19.49 13.29 -3.37
CA VAL A 96 19.18 13.59 -1.95
C VAL A 96 20.47 13.75 -1.11
N GLU A 97 21.49 12.92 -1.34
CA GLU A 97 22.78 13.01 -0.63
C GLU A 97 23.60 14.25 -1.07
N VAL A 98 23.33 14.81 -2.26
CA VAL A 98 24.14 15.86 -2.91
C VAL A 98 23.43 17.23 -3.03
N ASP A 99 22.15 17.27 -3.42
CA ASP A 99 21.29 18.46 -3.64
C ASP A 99 20.49 18.90 -2.40
N PHE A 100 20.50 18.12 -1.33
CA PHE A 100 19.98 18.63 -0.07
C PHE A 100 20.90 19.74 0.35
N ARG A 101 20.41 20.98 0.42
CA ARG A 101 21.09 22.09 1.09
C ARG A 101 21.63 21.56 2.41
N VAL A 102 22.92 21.23 2.47
CA VAL A 102 23.54 20.26 3.40
C VAL A 102 23.60 20.78 4.85
N GLY A 103 23.06 21.99 5.04
CA GLY A 103 23.05 22.69 6.31
C GLY A 103 22.19 22.01 7.37
N ARG A 104 22.82 21.79 8.52
CA ARG A 104 22.12 21.68 9.80
C ARG A 104 21.40 23.00 10.06
N VAL A 105 20.11 22.95 10.34
CA VAL A 105 19.34 24.15 10.73
C VAL A 105 18.57 23.86 12.01
N HIS A 106 18.34 24.90 12.79
CA HIS A 106 17.45 24.81 13.94
C HIS A 106 16.03 24.43 13.51
N LEU A 107 15.35 23.70 14.39
CA LEU A 107 13.99 23.22 14.13
C LEU A 107 12.97 24.36 13.97
N TYR A 108 13.07 25.44 14.74
CA TYR A 108 12.02 26.48 14.82
C TYR A 108 12.38 27.81 14.17
N ASP A 109 13.65 28.19 14.14
CA ASP A 109 14.06 29.50 13.66
C ASP A 109 14.64 29.44 12.24
N ASN A 110 14.56 30.58 11.57
CA ASN A 110 15.20 30.82 10.28
C ASN A 110 16.64 31.33 10.47
N ALA A 111 17.31 30.97 11.56
CA ALA A 111 18.69 31.36 11.77
C ALA A 111 19.59 30.84 10.65
N ALA A 112 20.79 31.44 10.54
CA ALA A 112 21.81 30.94 9.63
C ALA A 112 22.04 29.44 9.87
N PRO A 113 22.40 28.67 8.82
CA PRO A 113 22.80 27.28 8.98
C PRO A 113 23.86 27.14 10.08
N LEU A 114 23.75 26.09 10.88
CA LEU A 114 24.77 25.71 11.83
C LEU A 114 26.04 25.32 11.06
N ASP A 115 27.18 25.80 11.54
CA ASP A 115 28.50 25.48 10.99
C ASP A 115 28.67 23.95 10.91
N GLU A 116 28.96 23.40 9.74
CA GLU A 116 29.09 21.95 9.50
C GLU A 116 30.27 21.31 10.25
N ASP A 117 31.30 22.09 10.58
CA ASP A 117 32.48 21.63 11.33
C ASP A 117 32.27 21.64 12.86
N GLU A 118 31.12 22.17 13.34
CA GLU A 118 30.79 22.19 14.76
C GLU A 118 30.53 20.76 15.27
N LYS A 119 31.53 20.18 15.95
CA LYS A 119 31.45 18.84 16.57
C LYS A 119 30.65 18.86 17.88
N ASN A 120 30.64 20.00 18.59
CA ASN A 120 29.92 20.17 19.85
C ASN A 120 28.55 20.81 19.61
N VAL A 121 27.60 20.00 19.16
CA VAL A 121 26.22 20.44 18.92
C VAL A 121 25.34 20.50 20.18
N GLY A 122 25.87 20.13 21.36
CA GLY A 122 25.24 20.34 22.68
C GLY A 122 23.74 19.99 22.74
N ASP A 123 22.95 20.89 23.32
CA ASP A 123 21.48 20.79 23.46
C ASP A 123 20.71 21.36 22.25
N LYS A 124 21.38 21.62 21.11
CA LYS A 124 20.75 22.27 19.96
C LYS A 124 19.75 21.34 19.27
N LEU A 125 18.50 21.79 19.16
CA LEU A 125 17.46 21.12 18.39
C LEU A 125 17.62 21.42 16.90
N PHE A 126 18.47 20.66 16.21
CA PHE A 126 18.65 20.79 14.76
C PHE A 126 18.12 19.59 13.98
N VAL A 127 17.77 19.87 12.74
CA VAL A 127 17.31 18.93 11.71
C VAL A 127 18.01 19.23 10.38
N HIS A 128 17.86 18.32 9.44
CA HIS A 128 18.27 18.58 8.07
C HIS A 128 17.38 19.66 7.43
N ARG A 129 17.98 20.71 6.83
CA ARG A 129 17.23 21.81 6.19
C ARG A 129 16.20 21.37 5.17
N GLY A 130 16.60 20.55 4.19
CA GLY A 130 15.65 20.08 3.17
C GLY A 130 14.46 19.30 3.72
N PHE A 131 14.60 18.50 4.78
CA PHE A 131 13.46 17.80 5.39
C PHE A 131 12.50 18.80 6.05
N ARG A 132 13.04 19.81 6.74
CA ARG A 132 12.25 20.87 7.39
C ARG A 132 11.51 21.72 6.37
N ASP A 133 12.24 22.23 5.38
CA ASP A 133 11.69 23.10 4.34
C ASP A 133 10.58 22.35 3.57
N TYR A 134 10.75 21.05 3.27
CA TYR A 134 9.70 20.23 2.65
C TYR A 134 8.50 20.01 3.60
N ALA A 135 8.72 19.67 4.88
CA ALA A 135 7.63 19.53 5.84
C ALA A 135 6.78 20.80 5.95
N ASP A 136 7.43 21.96 5.99
CA ASP A 136 6.77 23.26 6.07
C ASP A 136 5.96 23.56 4.79
N VAL A 137 6.47 23.19 3.60
CA VAL A 137 5.71 23.29 2.33
C VAL A 137 4.53 22.31 2.27
N VAL A 138 4.64 21.10 2.80
CA VAL A 138 3.48 20.18 2.81
C VAL A 138 2.39 20.72 3.74
N LEU A 139 2.77 21.25 4.89
CA LEU A 139 1.85 21.74 5.92
C LEU A 139 1.30 23.15 5.66
N SER A 140 1.80 23.86 4.64
CA SER A 140 1.33 25.19 4.27
C SER A 140 -0.07 25.19 3.63
N ASP A 141 -0.51 26.35 3.17
CA ASP A 141 -1.84 26.60 2.57
C ASP A 141 -3.01 26.12 3.45
N GLY A 142 -2.84 26.21 4.76
CA GLY A 142 -3.86 25.85 5.75
C GLY A 142 -4.05 24.35 5.96
N LEU A 143 -3.22 23.48 5.37
CA LEU A 143 -3.34 22.02 5.57
C LEU A 143 -3.20 21.66 7.05
N ALA A 144 -2.22 22.22 7.76
CA ALA A 144 -2.05 21.98 9.19
C ALA A 144 -3.30 22.36 10.00
N GLU A 145 -3.89 23.52 9.74
CA GLU A 145 -5.13 23.96 10.41
C GLU A 145 -6.32 23.08 10.04
N ARG A 146 -6.41 22.64 8.79
CA ARG A 146 -7.45 21.72 8.31
C ARG A 146 -7.39 20.38 9.05
N LEU A 147 -6.19 19.81 9.20
CA LEU A 147 -5.98 18.56 9.94
C LEU A 147 -6.32 18.72 11.43
N LYS A 148 -5.84 19.79 12.08
CA LYS A 148 -6.16 20.08 13.48
C LYS A 148 -7.66 20.30 13.71
N THR A 149 -8.31 21.06 12.83
CA THR A 149 -9.75 21.31 12.90
C THR A 149 -10.53 20.01 12.76
N SER A 150 -10.10 19.13 11.85
CA SER A 150 -10.71 17.82 11.67
C SER A 150 -10.60 16.96 12.94
N LEU A 151 -9.39 16.87 13.50
CA LEU A 151 -9.15 16.15 14.76
C LEU A 151 -9.96 16.76 15.92
N GLY A 152 -10.10 18.08 15.98
CA GLY A 152 -10.90 18.75 17.00
C GLY A 152 -12.41 18.46 16.89
N LYS A 153 -12.93 18.30 15.67
CA LYS A 153 -14.35 18.01 15.41
C LYS A 153 -14.73 16.55 15.66
N ASN A 154 -13.83 15.61 15.40
CA ASN A 154 -14.08 14.19 15.58
C ASN A 154 -13.08 13.58 16.58
N PRO A 155 -13.44 13.37 17.85
CA PRO A 155 -12.55 12.80 18.86
C PRO A 155 -12.03 11.37 18.56
N GLN A 156 -12.76 10.61 17.73
CA GLN A 156 -12.37 9.25 17.33
C GLN A 156 -11.37 9.25 16.16
N GLU A 157 -11.22 10.39 15.47
CA GLU A 157 -10.33 10.47 14.32
C GLU A 157 -8.86 10.33 14.76
N THR A 158 -8.12 9.48 14.06
CA THR A 158 -6.67 9.33 14.21
C THR A 158 -5.98 9.72 12.90
N LEU A 159 -4.97 10.60 13.01
CA LEU A 159 -4.10 10.98 11.92
C LEU A 159 -2.82 10.14 11.95
N TYR A 160 -2.51 9.55 10.81
CA TYR A 160 -1.29 8.83 10.54
C TYR A 160 -0.45 9.63 9.56
N LEU A 161 0.83 9.78 9.85
CA LEU A 161 1.80 10.34 8.92
C LEU A 161 2.66 9.21 8.40
N THR A 162 2.88 9.17 7.09
CA THR A 162 3.71 8.14 6.47
C THR A 162 4.54 8.69 5.33
N GLY A 163 5.60 7.97 5.03
CA GLY A 163 6.44 8.23 3.87
C GLY A 163 7.61 7.25 3.83
N HIS A 164 8.16 7.10 2.64
CA HIS A 164 9.34 6.30 2.40
C HIS A 164 10.57 7.16 2.13
N SER A 165 11.72 6.67 2.56
CA SER A 165 13.00 7.35 2.42
C SER A 165 12.93 8.79 2.94
N LEU A 166 13.24 9.78 2.10
CA LEU A 166 13.06 11.20 2.38
C LEU A 166 11.68 11.53 2.98
N GLY A 167 10.61 11.03 2.37
CA GLY A 167 9.24 11.30 2.77
C GLY A 167 8.98 10.85 4.21
N GLY A 168 9.65 9.79 4.66
CA GLY A 168 9.57 9.33 6.06
C GLY A 168 10.22 10.30 7.05
N SER A 169 11.35 10.91 6.69
CA SER A 169 11.96 11.96 7.51
C SER A 169 11.10 13.22 7.56
N VAL A 170 10.52 13.61 6.42
CA VAL A 170 9.58 14.73 6.32
C VAL A 170 8.34 14.47 7.19
N ALA A 171 7.74 13.28 7.09
CA ALA A 171 6.61 12.86 7.93
C ALA A 171 6.94 12.94 9.43
N THR A 172 8.19 12.62 9.83
CA THR A 172 8.63 12.74 11.23
C THR A 172 8.69 14.21 11.68
N ILE A 173 9.19 15.12 10.85
CA ILE A 173 9.18 16.56 11.17
C ILE A 173 7.77 17.11 11.23
N MET A 174 6.89 16.67 10.33
CA MET A 174 5.47 17.04 10.38
C MET A 174 4.80 16.56 11.67
N ALA A 175 5.16 15.38 12.16
CA ALA A 175 4.68 14.88 13.46
C ALA A 175 5.09 15.82 14.60
N ILE A 176 6.36 16.27 14.61
CA ILE A 176 6.87 17.26 15.57
C ILE A 176 6.04 18.54 15.52
N ARG A 177 5.84 19.12 14.33
CA ARG A 177 5.07 20.37 14.14
C ARG A 177 3.63 20.24 14.66
N LEU A 178 2.97 19.13 14.35
CA LEU A 178 1.59 18.89 14.77
C LEU A 178 1.51 18.64 16.29
N THR A 179 2.44 17.88 16.87
CA THR A 179 2.52 17.71 18.33
C THR A 179 2.75 19.04 19.05
N ASP A 180 3.67 19.88 18.58
CA ASP A 180 3.96 21.19 19.19
C ASP A 180 2.79 22.17 19.08
N SER A 181 1.94 22.01 18.06
CA SER A 181 0.71 22.79 17.91
C SER A 181 -0.48 22.23 18.68
N GLY A 182 -0.27 21.22 19.54
CA GLY A 182 -1.25 20.71 20.49
C GLY A 182 -1.96 19.42 20.08
N VAL A 183 -1.55 18.76 18.98
CA VAL A 183 -2.13 17.46 18.61
C VAL A 183 -1.62 16.36 19.55
N ASN A 184 -2.55 15.62 20.16
CA ASN A 184 -2.22 14.56 21.10
C ASN A 184 -1.58 13.35 20.40
N LYS A 185 -0.48 12.83 20.97
CA LYS A 185 0.22 11.60 20.53
C LYS A 185 -0.71 10.40 20.31
N SER A 186 -1.73 10.22 21.14
CA SER A 186 -2.67 9.08 20.98
C SER A 186 -3.47 9.14 19.68
N ARG A 187 -3.54 10.31 19.04
CA ARG A 187 -4.29 10.58 17.81
C ARG A 187 -3.40 11.00 16.64
N LEU A 188 -2.09 11.01 16.85
CA LEU A 188 -1.07 11.34 15.85
C LEU A 188 0.01 10.26 15.88
N LYS A 189 -0.10 9.34 14.94
CA LYS A 189 0.81 8.20 14.78
C LYS A 189 1.67 8.40 13.54
N THR A 190 2.88 7.89 13.53
CA THR A 190 3.81 8.03 12.41
C THR A 190 4.44 6.69 12.09
N ILE A 191 4.28 6.23 10.85
CA ILE A 191 4.88 4.99 10.35
C ILE A 191 5.75 5.36 9.16
N THR A 192 7.04 5.07 9.21
CA THR A 192 7.97 5.42 8.13
C THR A 192 8.68 4.20 7.59
N PHE A 193 9.04 4.23 6.31
CA PHE A 193 9.70 3.11 5.63
C PHE A 193 11.08 3.54 5.15
N GLY A 194 12.14 2.90 5.62
CA GLY A 194 13.50 3.22 5.20
C GLY A 194 13.87 4.69 5.40
N ALA A 195 13.37 5.37 6.43
CA ALA A 195 13.65 6.79 6.63
C ALA A 195 15.08 7.04 7.16
N PRO A 196 15.82 8.05 6.65
CA PRO A 196 17.09 8.46 7.23
C PRO A 196 16.93 9.02 8.66
N VAL A 197 18.07 9.26 9.32
CA VAL A 197 18.07 10.01 10.60
C VAL A 197 17.55 11.43 10.38
N VAL A 198 16.74 11.93 11.30
CA VAL A 198 15.99 13.20 11.12
C VAL A 198 16.67 14.39 11.80
N GLY A 199 17.19 14.18 13.01
CA GLY A 199 17.69 15.28 13.82
C GLY A 199 18.70 14.88 14.88
N SER A 200 19.12 15.89 15.62
CA SER A 200 20.10 15.83 16.72
C SER A 200 19.72 14.88 17.86
N HIS A 201 20.70 14.56 18.72
CA HIS A 201 20.46 13.84 19.98
C HIS A 201 19.52 14.61 20.94
N ALA A 202 19.66 15.93 21.03
CA ALA A 202 18.76 16.76 21.84
C ALA A 202 17.31 16.68 21.33
N LEU A 203 17.11 16.66 20.01
CA LEU A 203 15.79 16.48 19.40
C LEU A 203 15.22 15.10 19.73
N ALA A 204 16.01 14.04 19.61
CA ALA A 204 15.59 12.70 20.00
C ALA A 204 15.15 12.65 21.47
N ASN A 205 15.91 13.24 22.39
CA ASN A 205 15.58 13.26 23.81
C ASN A 205 14.26 14.00 24.10
N VAL A 206 13.95 15.08 23.37
CA VAL A 206 12.70 15.83 23.55
C VAL A 206 11.49 15.08 22.99
N TYR A 207 11.64 14.39 21.84
CA TYR A 207 10.50 13.86 21.08
C TYR A 207 10.27 12.36 21.22
N ASN A 208 11.22 11.59 21.74
CA ASN A 208 11.08 10.13 21.83
C ASN A 208 9.80 9.70 22.56
N ASP A 209 9.42 10.41 23.62
CA ASP A 209 8.22 10.09 24.40
C ASP A 209 6.99 10.86 23.93
N LYS A 210 7.18 11.97 23.19
CA LYS A 210 6.09 12.82 22.67
C LYS A 210 5.50 12.33 21.36
N LEU A 211 6.23 11.55 20.57
CA LEU A 211 5.75 11.01 19.29
C LEU A 211 5.44 9.51 19.37
N ASP A 212 4.41 9.06 18.68
CA ASP A 212 4.19 7.64 18.37
C ASP A 212 4.81 7.34 17.00
N LEU A 213 6.12 7.09 17.01
CA LEU A 213 6.92 6.88 15.80
C LEU A 213 7.36 5.42 15.70
N THR A 214 6.87 4.73 14.66
CA THR A 214 7.36 3.43 14.23
C THR A 214 8.15 3.57 12.93
N ARG A 215 9.43 3.20 12.98
CA ARG A 215 10.33 3.17 11.82
C ARG A 215 10.45 1.73 11.32
N VAL A 216 9.83 1.44 10.19
CA VAL A 216 10.02 0.20 9.47
C VAL A 216 11.36 0.27 8.74
N VAL A 217 12.28 -0.62 9.10
CA VAL A 217 13.64 -0.67 8.59
C VAL A 217 13.92 -2.03 7.97
N MET A 218 14.78 -2.10 6.96
CA MET A 218 15.10 -3.36 6.30
C MET A 218 16.57 -3.73 6.48
N SER A 219 16.83 -5.02 6.71
CA SER A 219 18.21 -5.53 6.72
C SER A 219 18.85 -5.33 5.33
N GLY A 220 20.07 -4.80 5.29
CA GLY A 220 20.75 -4.46 4.04
C GLY A 220 20.33 -3.12 3.42
N ASP A 221 19.29 -2.46 3.93
CA ASP A 221 18.99 -1.06 3.62
C ASP A 221 19.94 -0.15 4.39
N VAL A 222 21.14 0.01 3.82
CA VAL A 222 22.17 0.88 4.37
C VAL A 222 21.95 2.30 3.85
N ILE A 223 21.09 3.06 4.53
CA ILE A 223 21.31 4.51 4.57
C ILE A 223 22.65 4.70 5.27
N LYS A 224 23.66 5.12 4.52
CA LYS A 224 25.05 5.16 4.98
C LYS A 224 25.14 5.81 6.37
N LYS A 225 25.99 5.22 7.20
CA LYS A 225 26.36 5.68 8.55
C LYS A 225 26.94 7.11 8.61
N SER A 226 26.97 7.86 7.49
CA SER A 226 27.59 9.17 7.33
C SER A 226 26.94 10.26 8.20
N LEU A 227 25.63 10.25 8.38
CA LEU A 227 24.93 11.29 9.17
C LEU A 227 25.13 11.15 10.69
N ARG A 228 25.43 9.95 11.21
CA ARG A 228 25.66 9.77 12.66
C ARG A 228 26.92 10.50 13.14
N ALA A 229 27.94 10.57 12.29
CA ALA A 229 29.17 11.30 12.59
C ALA A 229 28.92 12.83 12.70
N LEU A 230 27.81 13.33 12.16
CA LEU A 230 27.41 14.75 12.18
C LEU A 230 26.44 15.08 13.33
N GLY A 231 26.25 14.15 14.27
CA GLY A 231 25.42 14.33 15.47
C GLY A 231 23.94 13.98 15.30
N TYR A 232 23.55 13.36 14.18
CA TYR A 232 22.18 12.89 13.96
C TYR A 232 21.97 11.49 14.55
N VAL A 233 20.81 11.27 15.16
CA VAL A 233 20.43 9.97 15.74
C VAL A 233 19.01 9.55 15.34
N HIS A 234 18.75 8.26 15.38
CA HIS A 234 17.39 7.75 15.29
C HIS A 234 16.74 7.77 16.68
N PHE A 235 15.42 7.94 16.70
CA PHE A 235 14.57 7.76 17.87
C PHE A 235 13.25 7.09 17.46
N GLY A 236 12.39 6.76 18.43
CA GLY A 236 11.18 5.97 18.18
C GLY A 236 11.46 4.48 17.95
N LYS A 237 10.38 3.71 17.82
CA LYS A 237 10.41 2.24 17.75
C LYS A 237 10.93 1.78 16.38
N ALA A 238 11.95 0.93 16.35
CA ALA A 238 12.37 0.25 15.13
C ALA A 238 11.59 -1.07 14.96
N LEU A 239 11.03 -1.30 13.77
CA LEU A 239 10.45 -2.55 13.35
C LEU A 239 11.25 -3.07 12.15
N ALA A 240 11.86 -4.25 12.29
CA ALA A 240 12.73 -4.80 11.26
C ALA A 240 11.95 -5.70 10.30
N TYR A 241 12.07 -5.43 9.02
CA TYR A 241 11.68 -6.31 7.93
C TYR A 241 12.88 -7.02 7.33
N GLN A 242 12.60 -8.20 6.77
CA GLN A 242 13.56 -8.99 6.04
C GLN A 242 13.06 -9.14 4.60
N GLN A 243 13.85 -8.67 3.65
CA GLN A 243 13.56 -8.80 2.23
C GLN A 243 13.36 -10.27 1.86
N ASN A 244 12.33 -10.53 1.05
CA ASN A 244 12.08 -11.86 0.51
C ASN A 244 13.23 -12.29 -0.42
N ILE A 245 13.57 -13.58 -0.38
CA ILE A 245 14.59 -14.19 -1.23
C ILE A 245 14.32 -14.03 -2.74
N THR A 246 13.05 -13.85 -3.12
CA THR A 246 12.62 -13.71 -4.51
C THR A 246 12.70 -12.28 -5.03
N SER A 247 12.90 -11.30 -4.15
CA SER A 247 13.07 -9.91 -4.54
C SER A 247 14.50 -9.65 -5.00
N ASN A 248 14.66 -9.29 -6.27
CA ASN A 248 15.95 -8.90 -6.88
C ASN A 248 16.26 -7.40 -6.72
N HIS A 249 15.39 -6.66 -6.04
CA HIS A 249 15.52 -5.22 -5.87
C HIS A 249 16.52 -4.86 -4.78
N MET A 250 17.04 -3.63 -4.83
CA MET A 250 17.74 -3.05 -3.68
C MET A 250 16.77 -2.97 -2.50
N ALA A 251 17.22 -3.38 -1.30
CA ALA A 251 16.42 -3.36 -0.07
C ALA A 251 15.77 -2.00 0.23
N HIS A 252 16.35 -0.91 -0.26
CA HIS A 252 15.80 0.42 -0.07
C HIS A 252 14.57 0.73 -0.96
N LYS A 253 14.29 -0.01 -2.05
CA LYS A 253 13.14 0.30 -2.90
C LYS A 253 11.82 0.12 -2.13
N MET A 254 10.87 1.04 -2.33
CA MET A 254 9.56 0.98 -1.63
C MET A 254 8.79 -0.31 -1.94
N ALA A 255 8.93 -0.87 -3.15
CA ALA A 255 8.37 -2.17 -3.54
C ALA A 255 8.73 -3.30 -2.58
N VAL A 256 9.97 -3.30 -2.08
CA VAL A 256 10.42 -4.33 -1.13
C VAL A 256 9.76 -4.16 0.24
N TYR A 257 9.56 -2.90 0.67
CA TYR A 257 8.85 -2.60 1.92
C TYR A 257 7.36 -2.94 1.82
N LEU A 258 6.74 -2.69 0.68
CA LEU A 258 5.33 -3.01 0.43
C LEU A 258 5.13 -4.54 0.36
N ASP A 259 5.96 -5.30 -0.37
CA ASP A 259 5.93 -6.78 -0.35
C ASP A 259 6.06 -7.35 1.08
N CYS A 260 6.95 -6.79 1.90
CA CYS A 260 7.06 -7.19 3.31
C CYS A 260 5.79 -6.86 4.12
N ALA A 261 5.18 -5.68 3.92
CA ALA A 261 3.96 -5.28 4.61
C ALA A 261 2.75 -6.13 4.19
N ILE A 262 2.67 -6.51 2.92
CA ILE A 262 1.67 -7.45 2.39
C ILE A 262 1.80 -8.81 3.09
N ARG A 263 3.02 -9.35 3.16
CA ARG A 263 3.27 -10.64 3.80
C ARG A 263 3.01 -10.59 5.29
N ASP A 264 3.40 -9.52 5.98
CA ASP A 264 3.13 -9.31 7.40
C ASP A 264 1.62 -9.32 7.68
N TYR A 265 0.84 -8.61 6.86
CA TYR A 265 -0.63 -8.59 6.94
C TYR A 265 -1.25 -9.97 6.70
N VAL A 266 -0.86 -10.66 5.62
CA VAL A 266 -1.42 -11.98 5.29
C VAL A 266 -1.01 -13.04 6.33
N ASN A 267 0.23 -13.02 6.81
CA ASN A 267 0.70 -13.92 7.87
C ASN A 267 -0.02 -13.68 9.20
N ALA A 268 -0.54 -12.47 9.44
CA ALA A 268 -1.37 -12.15 10.59
C ALA A 268 -2.84 -12.59 10.42
N GLY A 269 -3.20 -13.23 9.30
CA GLY A 269 -4.55 -13.67 8.98
C GLY A 269 -5.36 -12.65 8.18
N GLY A 270 -4.74 -11.55 7.75
CA GLY A 270 -5.33 -10.60 6.81
C GLY A 270 -5.60 -11.21 5.45
N SER A 271 -6.53 -10.61 4.69
CA SER A 271 -6.81 -11.03 3.31
C SER A 271 -7.11 -9.83 2.42
N PHE A 272 -6.93 -9.98 1.11
CA PHE A 272 -7.29 -8.93 0.17
C PHE A 272 -8.79 -8.95 -0.16
N ARG A 273 -9.59 -9.74 0.58
CA ARG A 273 -11.03 -9.79 0.41
C ARG A 273 -11.71 -8.50 0.84
N HIS A 274 -12.64 -8.05 0.02
CA HIS A 274 -13.59 -6.99 0.31
C HIS A 274 -14.86 -7.25 -0.53
N ASP A 275 -16.01 -6.82 -0.06
CA ASP A 275 -17.24 -6.99 -0.85
C ASP A 275 -17.46 -5.75 -1.72
N ALA A 276 -17.21 -5.89 -3.03
CA ALA A 276 -17.60 -4.86 -3.99
C ALA A 276 -19.13 -4.68 -3.97
N GLN A 277 -19.61 -3.46 -4.15
CA GLN A 277 -21.05 -3.17 -4.14
C GLN A 277 -21.77 -3.79 -5.34
N ASP A 278 -21.13 -3.78 -6.50
CA ASP A 278 -21.71 -4.23 -7.77
C ASP A 278 -21.13 -5.61 -8.14
N LYS A 279 -21.50 -6.65 -7.39
CA LYS A 279 -21.06 -8.01 -7.69
C LYS A 279 -21.82 -8.59 -8.88
N ILE A 280 -21.09 -9.30 -9.72
CA ILE A 280 -21.61 -10.10 -10.82
C ILE A 280 -22.37 -11.29 -10.25
N ASP A 281 -23.66 -11.41 -10.60
CA ASP A 281 -24.58 -12.45 -10.11
C ASP A 281 -24.75 -13.67 -11.04
N THR A 282 -23.76 -13.87 -11.90
CA THR A 282 -23.71 -14.97 -12.88
C THR A 282 -22.95 -16.17 -12.31
N PRO A 283 -23.53 -17.39 -12.29
CA PRO A 283 -22.82 -18.61 -11.89
C PRO A 283 -21.62 -18.89 -12.79
N LEU A 284 -20.42 -18.77 -12.22
CA LEU A 284 -19.14 -18.95 -12.90
C LEU A 284 -18.37 -20.10 -12.26
N TYR A 285 -17.95 -21.06 -13.08
CA TYR A 285 -16.97 -22.06 -12.67
C TYR A 285 -15.57 -21.51 -12.88
N VAL A 286 -14.73 -21.57 -11.85
CA VAL A 286 -13.35 -21.11 -11.90
C VAL A 286 -12.44 -22.33 -11.95
N ALA A 287 -11.83 -22.57 -13.12
CA ALA A 287 -10.88 -23.65 -13.32
C ALA A 287 -9.59 -23.41 -12.51
N PRO A 288 -8.77 -24.46 -12.26
CA PRO A 288 -7.46 -24.28 -11.65
C PRO A 288 -6.62 -23.28 -12.45
N ILE A 289 -5.87 -22.43 -11.75
CA ILE A 289 -4.93 -21.52 -12.42
C ILE A 289 -3.83 -22.35 -13.07
N LEU A 290 -3.70 -22.24 -14.38
CA LEU A 290 -2.68 -22.92 -15.15
C LEU A 290 -1.35 -22.19 -14.99
N LEU A 291 -0.48 -22.76 -14.14
CA LEU A 291 0.79 -22.18 -13.75
C LEU A 291 1.90 -22.67 -14.68
N VAL A 292 2.49 -21.77 -15.47
CA VAL A 292 3.60 -22.16 -16.35
C VAL A 292 4.80 -22.56 -15.50
N LYS A 293 5.32 -23.77 -15.73
CA LYS A 293 6.41 -24.37 -14.95
C LYS A 293 7.62 -23.44 -14.83
N GLY A 294 8.09 -23.24 -13.59
CA GLY A 294 9.26 -22.43 -13.27
C GLY A 294 8.99 -20.92 -13.17
N SER A 295 7.72 -20.51 -13.24
CA SER A 295 7.36 -19.09 -13.15
C SER A 295 7.62 -18.50 -11.76
N PHE A 296 7.16 -19.18 -10.70
CA PHE A 296 7.17 -18.65 -9.34
C PHE A 296 7.95 -19.54 -8.38
N HIS A 297 8.50 -18.92 -7.34
CA HIS A 297 9.06 -19.62 -6.21
C HIS A 297 7.95 -19.97 -5.23
N ALA A 298 8.09 -21.08 -4.49
CA ALA A 298 7.05 -21.58 -3.59
C ALA A 298 6.63 -20.56 -2.50
N SER A 299 7.52 -19.65 -2.10
CA SER A 299 7.22 -18.58 -1.13
C SER A 299 6.26 -17.51 -1.64
N ASP A 300 6.06 -17.41 -2.95
CA ASP A 300 5.22 -16.38 -3.58
C ASP A 300 3.94 -16.98 -4.14
N GLU A 301 4.01 -18.24 -4.58
CA GLU A 301 2.91 -18.93 -5.27
C GLU A 301 1.61 -18.87 -4.48
N GLY A 302 1.58 -19.38 -3.24
CA GLY A 302 0.35 -19.41 -2.44
C GLY A 302 -0.23 -18.02 -2.19
N LEU A 303 0.62 -17.02 -1.94
CA LEU A 303 0.19 -15.64 -1.72
C LEU A 303 -0.43 -15.02 -2.99
N ILE A 304 0.20 -15.25 -4.14
CA ILE A 304 -0.29 -14.77 -5.43
C ILE A 304 -1.62 -15.45 -5.78
N LEU A 305 -1.68 -16.79 -5.76
CA LEU A 305 -2.89 -17.54 -6.12
C LEU A 305 -4.09 -17.14 -5.25
N ASN A 306 -3.89 -17.03 -3.93
CA ASN A 306 -4.95 -16.61 -3.02
C ASN A 306 -5.44 -15.19 -3.31
N THR A 307 -4.53 -14.28 -3.67
CA THR A 307 -4.88 -12.89 -3.98
C THR A 307 -5.65 -12.77 -5.30
N LEU A 308 -5.28 -13.56 -6.32
CA LEU A 308 -6.02 -13.65 -7.59
C LEU A 308 -7.44 -14.20 -7.36
N ASP A 309 -7.59 -15.22 -6.50
CA ASP A 309 -8.90 -15.76 -6.14
C ASP A 309 -9.73 -14.79 -5.29
N ASP A 310 -9.09 -14.05 -4.38
CA ASP A 310 -9.73 -12.99 -3.61
C ASP A 310 -10.32 -11.93 -4.55
N SER A 311 -9.59 -11.51 -5.60
CA SER A 311 -10.10 -10.57 -6.61
C SER A 311 -11.40 -11.05 -7.26
N LEU A 312 -11.49 -12.34 -7.65
CA LEU A 312 -12.75 -12.90 -8.15
C LEU A 312 -13.85 -12.90 -7.08
N ARG A 313 -13.53 -13.31 -5.85
CA ARG A 313 -14.51 -13.35 -4.74
C ARG A 313 -15.06 -11.98 -4.36
N ASN A 314 -14.27 -10.94 -4.59
CA ASN A 314 -14.67 -9.56 -4.36
C ASN A 314 -15.71 -9.11 -5.39
N ASN A 315 -15.61 -9.62 -6.62
CA ASN A 315 -16.37 -9.14 -7.77
C ASN A 315 -17.53 -10.05 -8.20
N PHE A 316 -17.60 -11.30 -7.73
CA PHE A 316 -18.66 -12.26 -8.07
C PHE A 316 -19.38 -12.80 -6.83
N SER A 317 -20.70 -13.00 -6.93
CA SER A 317 -21.52 -13.58 -5.84
C SER A 317 -21.62 -15.11 -5.93
N LYS A 318 -21.52 -15.69 -7.13
CA LYS A 318 -21.76 -17.12 -7.41
C LYS A 318 -20.56 -17.77 -8.10
N LEU A 319 -19.54 -18.08 -7.31
CA LEU A 319 -18.34 -18.78 -7.77
C LEU A 319 -18.33 -20.24 -7.31
N THR A 320 -18.05 -21.15 -8.23
CA THR A 320 -17.67 -22.53 -7.93
C THR A 320 -16.23 -22.73 -8.37
N PHE A 321 -15.33 -22.94 -7.41
CA PHE A 321 -13.92 -23.20 -7.71
C PHE A 321 -13.71 -24.70 -7.96
N ALA A 322 -12.76 -25.02 -8.84
CA ALA A 322 -12.23 -26.37 -8.96
C ALA A 322 -11.63 -26.86 -7.63
N ALA A 323 -11.50 -28.19 -7.48
CA ALA A 323 -10.96 -28.79 -6.27
C ALA A 323 -9.48 -28.43 -6.04
N GLU A 324 -8.70 -28.41 -7.11
CA GLU A 324 -7.31 -27.94 -7.11
C GLU A 324 -7.25 -26.45 -7.46
N GLN A 325 -6.43 -25.68 -6.75
CA GLN A 325 -6.29 -24.24 -7.01
C GLN A 325 -5.46 -23.95 -8.26
N SER A 326 -4.44 -24.77 -8.53
CA SER A 326 -3.52 -24.57 -9.66
C SER A 326 -3.04 -25.90 -10.25
N ILE A 327 -2.69 -25.88 -11.52
CA ILE A 327 -2.06 -27.01 -12.24
C ILE A 327 -0.80 -26.50 -12.91
N VAL A 328 0.33 -27.19 -12.71
CA VAL A 328 1.60 -26.81 -13.33
C VAL A 328 1.69 -27.35 -14.76
N ILE A 329 1.81 -26.47 -15.74
CA ILE A 329 1.81 -26.80 -17.16
C ILE A 329 3.12 -26.45 -17.86
N LYS A 330 3.39 -27.08 -19.01
CA LYS A 330 4.48 -26.68 -19.91
C LYS A 330 3.98 -25.61 -20.87
N GLU A 331 4.82 -24.61 -21.13
CA GLU A 331 4.44 -23.46 -21.97
C GLU A 331 3.91 -23.82 -23.37
N LYS A 332 4.44 -24.86 -24.01
CA LYS A 332 4.02 -25.26 -25.37
C LYS A 332 2.67 -25.99 -25.42
N ASN A 333 2.11 -26.36 -24.26
CA ASN A 333 0.97 -27.27 -24.18
C ASN A 333 -0.32 -26.57 -23.72
N ILE A 334 -0.34 -25.24 -23.59
CA ILE A 334 -1.55 -24.51 -23.11
C ILE A 334 -2.76 -24.79 -24.00
N LEU A 335 -2.53 -24.96 -25.31
CA LEU A 335 -3.57 -25.28 -26.30
C LEU A 335 -3.84 -26.80 -26.43
N ASP A 336 -3.00 -27.63 -25.81
CA ASP A 336 -3.13 -29.09 -25.78
C ASP A 336 -3.78 -29.59 -24.48
N GLU A 337 -4.01 -28.70 -23.50
CA GLU A 337 -4.75 -29.04 -22.28
C GLU A 337 -6.22 -29.27 -22.64
N ASP A 338 -6.74 -30.39 -22.19
CA ASP A 338 -8.14 -30.76 -22.43
C ASP A 338 -9.04 -29.98 -21.46
N PHE A 339 -9.61 -28.89 -21.96
CA PHE A 339 -10.55 -28.08 -21.19
C PHE A 339 -11.93 -28.76 -21.04
N ASP A 340 -12.18 -29.90 -21.72
CA ASP A 340 -13.46 -30.60 -21.64
C ASP A 340 -13.76 -31.03 -20.20
N GLU A 341 -12.74 -31.42 -19.41
CA GLU A 341 -12.91 -31.75 -18.00
C GLU A 341 -13.44 -30.55 -17.17
N PHE A 342 -12.94 -29.34 -17.44
CA PHE A 342 -13.40 -28.13 -16.76
C PHE A 342 -14.82 -27.75 -17.20
N VAL A 343 -15.12 -27.91 -18.48
CA VAL A 343 -16.46 -27.66 -19.04
C VAL A 343 -17.47 -28.64 -18.45
N ASP A 344 -17.13 -29.91 -18.34
CA ASP A 344 -18.00 -30.94 -17.75
C ASP A 344 -18.19 -30.74 -16.24
N ALA A 345 -17.13 -30.35 -15.53
CA ALA A 345 -17.23 -29.95 -14.12
C ALA A 345 -18.15 -28.73 -13.91
N ALA A 346 -18.06 -27.74 -14.80
CA ALA A 346 -18.93 -26.57 -14.78
C ALA A 346 -20.40 -26.93 -15.04
N LYS A 347 -20.66 -27.77 -16.06
CA LYS A 347 -21.99 -28.32 -16.33
C LYS A 347 -22.56 -29.05 -15.10
N GLY A 348 -21.75 -29.94 -14.50
CA GLY A 348 -22.14 -30.70 -13.31
C GLY A 348 -22.44 -29.82 -12.08
N SER A 349 -21.83 -28.63 -12.03
CA SER A 349 -22.02 -27.62 -10.97
C SER A 349 -23.12 -26.60 -11.29
N GLY A 350 -23.79 -26.71 -12.43
CA GLY A 350 -24.81 -25.76 -12.88
C GLY A 350 -24.28 -24.39 -13.31
N CYS A 351 -22.97 -24.27 -13.54
CA CYS A 351 -22.35 -23.04 -14.03
C CYS A 351 -22.50 -22.95 -15.55
N LYS A 352 -22.82 -21.75 -16.06
CA LYS A 352 -22.99 -21.51 -17.51
C LYS A 352 -21.68 -21.16 -18.20
N TYR A 353 -20.70 -20.70 -17.43
CA TYR A 353 -19.43 -20.19 -17.90
C TYR A 353 -18.29 -20.85 -17.15
N VAL A 354 -17.15 -20.99 -17.85
CA VAL A 354 -15.88 -21.45 -17.30
C VAL A 354 -14.87 -20.32 -17.45
N LEU A 355 -14.26 -19.90 -16.34
CA LEU A 355 -13.09 -19.02 -16.36
C LEU A 355 -11.82 -19.86 -16.25
N ILE A 356 -10.97 -19.75 -17.27
CA ILE A 356 -9.62 -20.34 -17.28
C ILE A 356 -8.62 -19.19 -17.15
N ARG A 357 -7.67 -19.34 -16.22
CA ARG A 357 -6.60 -18.38 -15.97
C ARG A 357 -5.25 -19.03 -16.24
N VAL A 358 -4.41 -18.39 -17.03
CA VAL A 358 -3.02 -18.82 -17.27
C VAL A 358 -2.09 -17.78 -16.67
N LEU A 359 -1.26 -18.21 -15.71
CA LEU A 359 -0.30 -17.33 -15.03
C LEU A 359 1.12 -17.71 -15.39
N ARG A 360 1.91 -16.70 -15.78
CA ARG A 360 3.27 -16.87 -16.27
C ARG A 360 4.21 -15.81 -15.72
N ALA A 361 5.45 -16.21 -15.44
CA ALA A 361 6.56 -15.28 -15.24
C ALA A 361 7.71 -15.64 -16.20
N LYS A 362 8.08 -14.72 -17.07
CA LYS A 362 9.19 -14.89 -18.01
C LYS A 362 10.28 -13.88 -17.74
N LYS A 363 11.54 -14.29 -17.83
CA LYS A 363 12.66 -13.35 -17.82
C LYS A 363 12.50 -12.36 -18.97
N ASN A 364 12.50 -11.08 -18.66
CA ASN A 364 12.49 -10.02 -19.65
C ASN A 364 13.92 -9.88 -20.18
N ARG A 365 14.15 -10.22 -21.45
CA ARG A 365 15.51 -10.26 -22.03
C ARG A 365 16.04 -8.88 -22.39
N ASP A 366 15.14 -7.92 -22.57
CA ASP A 366 15.44 -6.56 -23.03
C ASP A 366 15.55 -5.57 -21.85
N ALA A 367 15.47 -6.06 -20.60
CA ALA A 367 15.43 -5.27 -19.37
C ALA A 367 16.59 -5.58 -18.42
N PRO A 368 16.78 -4.78 -17.34
CA PRO A 368 17.85 -4.98 -16.36
C PRO A 368 17.90 -6.40 -15.77
N LEU A 369 19.07 -6.80 -15.27
CA LEU A 369 19.30 -8.15 -14.75
C LEU A 369 18.30 -8.48 -13.64
N GLY A 370 17.51 -9.54 -13.86
CA GLY A 370 16.55 -10.05 -12.86
C GLY A 370 15.10 -9.64 -13.11
N ASP A 371 14.85 -8.76 -14.09
CA ASP A 371 13.49 -8.38 -14.47
C ASP A 371 12.73 -9.55 -15.13
N ARG A 372 11.44 -9.62 -14.83
CA ARG A 372 10.47 -10.59 -15.29
C ARG A 372 9.21 -9.87 -15.73
N LEU A 373 8.66 -10.33 -16.85
CA LEU A 373 7.30 -10.02 -17.24
C LEU A 373 6.37 -11.04 -16.60
N ILE A 374 5.49 -10.57 -15.71
CA ILE A 374 4.39 -11.36 -15.17
C ILE A 374 3.20 -11.17 -16.09
N THR A 375 2.58 -12.26 -16.54
CA THR A 375 1.42 -12.20 -17.45
C THR A 375 0.30 -13.06 -16.89
N LEU A 376 -0.90 -12.49 -16.86
CA LEU A 376 -2.14 -13.18 -16.58
C LEU A 376 -3.02 -13.13 -17.84
N GLU A 377 -3.45 -14.31 -18.29
CA GLU A 377 -4.38 -14.48 -19.40
C GLU A 377 -5.67 -15.08 -18.84
N GLU A 378 -6.82 -14.57 -19.28
CA GLU A 378 -8.14 -15.04 -18.90
C GLU A 378 -8.94 -15.43 -20.14
N PHE A 379 -9.59 -16.59 -20.08
CA PHE A 379 -10.49 -17.10 -21.10
C PHE A 379 -11.83 -17.43 -20.47
N ILE A 380 -12.92 -17.03 -21.13
CA ILE A 380 -14.26 -17.44 -20.76
C ILE A 380 -14.80 -18.36 -21.85
N LEU A 381 -15.18 -19.57 -21.44
CA LEU A 381 -15.88 -20.52 -22.29
C LEU A 381 -17.36 -20.62 -21.90
N ASP A 382 -18.22 -20.95 -22.85
CA ASP A 382 -19.59 -21.36 -22.57
C ASP A 382 -19.67 -22.83 -22.09
N SER A 383 -20.89 -23.30 -21.77
CA SER A 383 -21.12 -24.67 -21.33
C SER A 383 -20.81 -25.75 -22.37
N SER A 384 -20.57 -25.37 -23.63
CA SER A 384 -20.20 -26.27 -24.72
C SER A 384 -18.70 -26.22 -25.03
N GLY A 385 -17.92 -25.45 -24.27
CA GLY A 385 -16.49 -25.26 -24.49
C GLY A 385 -16.15 -24.22 -25.55
N VAL A 386 -17.12 -23.45 -26.05
CA VAL A 386 -16.89 -22.41 -27.06
C VAL A 386 -16.30 -21.17 -26.38
N PRO A 387 -15.13 -20.66 -26.83
CA PRO A 387 -14.57 -19.42 -26.31
C PRO A 387 -15.46 -18.21 -26.62
N LEU A 388 -15.83 -17.46 -25.59
CA LEU A 388 -16.66 -16.25 -25.69
C LEU A 388 -15.85 -14.97 -25.53
N PHE A 389 -14.81 -15.01 -24.68
CA PHE A 389 -14.02 -13.86 -24.32
C PHE A 389 -12.60 -14.27 -23.95
N MET A 390 -11.63 -13.42 -24.32
CA MET A 390 -10.23 -13.58 -23.97
C MET A 390 -9.64 -12.21 -23.65
N GLN A 391 -8.85 -12.14 -22.59
CA GLN A 391 -8.07 -10.96 -22.25
C GLN A 391 -6.70 -11.34 -21.68
N THR A 392 -5.77 -10.39 -21.74
CA THR A 392 -4.42 -10.56 -21.21
C THR A 392 -3.91 -9.25 -20.65
N SER A 393 -3.19 -9.34 -19.53
CA SER A 393 -2.46 -8.23 -18.94
C SER A 393 -1.09 -8.71 -18.51
N GLY A 394 -0.11 -7.83 -18.62
CA GLY A 394 1.25 -8.13 -18.22
C GLY A 394 1.94 -6.94 -17.58
N GLU A 395 2.71 -7.21 -16.55
CA GLU A 395 3.40 -6.20 -15.74
C GLU A 395 4.86 -6.57 -15.54
N SER A 396 5.72 -5.56 -15.65
CA SER A 396 7.16 -5.69 -15.46
C SER A 396 7.51 -5.64 -13.97
N THR A 397 8.46 -6.47 -13.55
CA THR A 397 9.03 -6.41 -12.20
C THR A 397 10.16 -5.38 -12.06
N GLU A 398 10.34 -4.49 -13.03
CA GLU A 398 11.40 -3.47 -12.98
C GLU A 398 11.24 -2.53 -11.78
N ASN A 399 10.00 -2.14 -11.48
CA ASN A 399 9.65 -1.29 -10.34
C ASN A 399 8.76 -1.97 -9.30
N LEU A 400 8.26 -3.17 -9.62
CA LEU A 400 7.39 -3.97 -8.77
C LEU A 400 8.09 -5.26 -8.34
N THR A 401 7.70 -5.81 -7.21
CA THR A 401 7.98 -7.21 -6.88
C THR A 401 7.13 -8.16 -7.72
N ILE A 402 7.46 -9.45 -7.71
CA ILE A 402 6.70 -10.48 -8.43
C ILE A 402 5.23 -10.50 -7.99
N PHE A 403 4.97 -10.36 -6.68
CA PHE A 403 3.62 -10.30 -6.16
C PHE A 403 2.88 -9.05 -6.65
N GLU A 404 3.49 -7.87 -6.52
CA GLU A 404 2.86 -6.61 -6.91
C GLU A 404 2.55 -6.57 -8.41
N ALA A 405 3.43 -7.10 -9.26
CA ALA A 405 3.20 -7.22 -10.69
C ALA A 405 2.03 -8.19 -11.01
N ALA A 406 1.93 -9.32 -10.29
CA ALA A 406 0.81 -10.24 -10.47
C ALA A 406 -0.53 -9.60 -10.04
N LEU A 407 -0.53 -8.84 -8.95
CA LEU A 407 -1.69 -8.09 -8.49
C LEU A 407 -2.09 -7.02 -9.51
N ALA A 408 -1.14 -6.19 -9.96
CA ALA A 408 -1.41 -5.16 -10.97
C ALA A 408 -1.97 -5.76 -12.27
N ALA A 409 -1.45 -6.90 -12.73
CA ALA A 409 -1.99 -7.60 -13.89
C ALA A 409 -3.46 -8.01 -13.69
N GLN A 410 -3.85 -8.53 -12.52
CA GLN A 410 -5.25 -8.88 -12.21
C GLN A 410 -6.18 -7.66 -12.15
N GLU A 411 -5.73 -6.59 -11.50
CA GLU A 411 -6.49 -5.34 -11.37
C GLU A 411 -6.80 -4.75 -12.76
N ASN A 412 -5.84 -4.81 -13.69
CA ASN A 412 -6.01 -4.37 -15.07
C ASN A 412 -7.06 -5.18 -15.86
N LEU A 413 -7.29 -6.46 -15.51
CA LEU A 413 -8.26 -7.34 -16.20
C LEU A 413 -9.70 -7.20 -15.65
N THR A 414 -9.84 -6.75 -14.42
CA THR A 414 -11.13 -6.73 -13.71
C THR A 414 -12.22 -5.88 -14.40
N PRO A 415 -11.93 -4.68 -14.94
CA PRO A 415 -12.96 -3.86 -15.59
C PRO A 415 -13.58 -4.51 -16.83
N ALA A 416 -12.75 -5.11 -17.70
CA ALA A 416 -13.25 -5.77 -18.91
C ALA A 416 -14.00 -7.07 -18.59
N LEU A 417 -13.60 -7.77 -17.51
CA LEU A 417 -14.34 -8.92 -17.00
C LEU A 417 -15.74 -8.53 -16.52
N LYS A 418 -15.87 -7.43 -15.77
CA LYS A 418 -17.18 -6.88 -15.34
C LYS A 418 -18.06 -6.55 -16.53
N ASN A 419 -17.53 -5.77 -17.47
CA ASN A 419 -18.25 -5.37 -18.68
C ASN A 419 -18.74 -6.54 -19.55
N PHE A 420 -18.09 -7.71 -19.46
CA PHE A 420 -18.55 -8.90 -20.19
C PHE A 420 -19.80 -9.54 -19.55
N PHE A 421 -19.97 -9.44 -18.23
CA PHE A 421 -21.07 -10.05 -17.49
C PHE A 421 -22.24 -9.11 -17.17
N ASP A 422 -22.03 -7.81 -17.29
CA ASP A 422 -23.07 -6.77 -17.26
C ASP A 422 -23.93 -6.80 -18.54
#